data_AF-A0A6J8CD86-F1
#
_entry.id   AF-A0A6J8CD86-F1
#
_cell.length_a   1.000
_cell.length_b   1.000
_cell.length_c   1.000
_cell.angle_alpha   90.00
_cell.angle_beta   90.00
_cell.angle_gamma   90.00
#
_symmetry.space_group_name_H-M   'P 1'
#
loop_
_entity.id
_entity.type
_entity.pdbx_description
1 polymer ?
#
loop_
_entity_poly.entity_id
_entity_poly.type
_entity_poly.pdbx_seq_one_letter_code
_entity_poly.pdbx_strand_id
1 'polypeptide(L)'
;MGRTGRGRGSYQRGFQSSQGQEQAQGRGGYHSAKRFRTGSSDIENDDPEVLLDVFVGILNDQKIMDKFVASLCDIPHLKSKLVEHLLPSLDAQVSDILTPLRKNVEIMSDKLTKSEAKCEELEWKNDDLEQYTRRQSIRIAGIPEKFFESTDDEVLKFSNDVLYSQLEPGEIDRSHRVGPPRSNDSNQKPREIIVRFVSYKSRQKL
;
A
#
# COMPACT_ATOMS: atom_id res chain seq x y z
N MET A 1 -4.38 15.57 29.99
CA MET A 1 -3.94 15.53 28.57
C MET A 1 -2.86 14.48 28.44
N GLY A 2 -3.01 13.50 27.56
CA GLY A 2 -1.99 12.46 27.33
C GLY A 2 -2.59 11.18 26.77
N ARG A 3 -2.77 11.12 25.44
CA ARG A 3 -3.10 9.89 24.71
C ARG A 3 -1.80 9.27 24.21
N THR A 4 -1.49 8.07 24.67
CA THR A 4 -0.40 7.22 24.13
C THR A 4 -0.89 6.54 22.85
N GLY A 5 -0.30 6.91 21.70
CA GLY A 5 -0.55 6.29 20.40
C GLY A 5 0.17 4.96 20.25
N ARG A 6 -0.53 3.93 19.77
CA ARG A 6 0.03 2.63 19.37
C ARG A 6 0.59 2.73 17.95
N GLY A 7 1.81 2.25 17.77
CA GLY A 7 2.55 2.25 16.51
C GLY A 7 1.96 1.32 15.45
N ARG A 8 2.00 1.79 14.19
CA ARG A 8 1.79 0.98 12.99
C ARG A 8 3.15 0.60 12.43
N GLY A 9 3.36 -0.69 12.19
CA GLY A 9 4.57 -1.22 11.55
C GLY A 9 4.67 -0.79 10.09
N SER A 10 5.79 -0.20 9.73
CA SER A 10 6.18 0.15 8.37
C SER A 10 7.10 -0.92 7.79
N TYR A 11 6.71 -1.52 6.67
CA TYR A 11 7.60 -2.34 5.84
C TYR A 11 8.62 -1.42 5.14
N GLN A 12 9.87 -1.43 5.60
CA GLN A 12 11.02 -0.82 4.91
C GLN A 12 11.70 -1.85 4.00
N ARG A 13 11.73 -1.58 2.69
CA ARG A 13 12.62 -2.27 1.75
C ARG A 13 13.93 -1.49 1.68
N GLY A 14 15.01 -2.09 2.18
CA GLY A 14 16.35 -1.53 2.14
C GLY A 14 16.98 -1.65 0.76
N PHE A 15 17.45 -0.52 0.22
CA PHE A 15 18.47 -0.46 -0.82
C PHE A 15 19.79 -0.14 -0.11
N GLN A 16 20.70 -1.11 -0.06
CA GLN A 16 22.08 -0.90 0.39
C GLN A 16 22.93 -0.51 -0.81
N SER A 17 23.45 0.71 -0.74
CA SER A 17 24.55 1.23 -1.54
C SER A 17 25.87 0.64 -1.04
N SER A 18 26.63 0.01 -1.92
CA SER A 18 28.02 -0.41 -1.68
C SER A 18 28.96 0.40 -2.57
N GLN A 19 29.70 1.32 -1.95
CA GLN A 19 30.90 1.93 -2.51
C GLN A 19 32.13 1.11 -2.09
N GLY A 20 32.96 0.77 -3.08
CA GLY A 20 34.42 0.99 -3.07
C GLY A 20 35.33 0.19 -2.14
N GLN A 21 36.21 -0.63 -2.74
CA GLN A 21 37.66 -0.79 -2.46
C GLN A 21 38.23 -1.55 -3.68
N GLU A 22 38.88 -0.88 -4.64
CA GLU A 22 40.29 -0.46 -4.65
C GLU A 22 41.27 -1.65 -4.78
N GLN A 23 41.80 -1.86 -5.98
CA GLN A 23 43.12 -2.45 -6.19
C GLN A 23 43.76 -1.83 -7.43
N ALA A 24 44.86 -1.11 -7.17
CA ALA A 24 45.70 -0.42 -8.11
C ALA A 24 46.83 -1.33 -8.63
N GLN A 25 47.18 -1.12 -9.90
CA GLN A 25 48.48 -1.32 -10.56
C GLN A 25 48.24 -0.83 -12.00
N GLY A 26 48.76 0.28 -12.54
CA GLY A 26 49.99 1.01 -12.28
C GLY A 26 50.95 0.80 -13.46
N ARG A 27 51.01 1.74 -14.42
CA ARG A 27 52.25 2.25 -15.09
C ARG A 27 52.00 3.19 -16.28
N GLY A 28 52.69 4.34 -16.24
CA GLY A 28 53.05 5.24 -17.35
C GLY A 28 51.98 6.26 -17.73
N GLY A 29 52.08 7.55 -17.39
CA GLY A 29 53.06 8.51 -17.93
C GLY A 29 52.67 8.84 -19.39
N TYR A 30 52.26 10.04 -19.78
CA TYR A 30 52.98 11.32 -19.68
C TYR A 30 52.03 12.53 -19.72
N HIS A 31 52.49 13.63 -19.14
CA HIS A 31 51.90 14.96 -19.20
C HIS A 31 51.82 15.47 -20.65
N SER A 32 50.80 16.27 -20.99
CA SER A 32 51.02 17.65 -21.42
C SER A 32 49.70 18.40 -21.63
N ALA A 33 49.47 19.43 -20.81
CA ALA A 33 48.54 20.49 -21.12
C ALA A 33 48.97 21.19 -22.42
N LYS A 34 48.19 21.04 -23.50
CA LYS A 34 48.41 21.83 -24.71
C LYS A 34 47.71 23.18 -24.59
N ARG A 35 48.57 24.15 -24.28
CA ARG A 35 48.38 25.59 -24.37
C ARG A 35 47.55 26.01 -25.59
N PHE A 36 46.64 26.95 -25.33
CA PHE A 36 46.04 27.86 -26.30
C PHE A 36 47.15 28.42 -27.21
N ARG A 37 47.08 28.15 -28.52
CA ARG A 37 47.91 28.80 -29.54
C ARG A 37 47.01 29.61 -30.45
N THR A 38 47.17 30.92 -30.37
CA THR A 38 46.87 31.86 -31.45
C THR A 38 47.81 31.54 -32.62
N GLY A 39 47.26 31.21 -33.79
CA GLY A 39 48.06 30.96 -34.98
C GLY A 39 47.22 30.41 -36.12
N SER A 40 47.17 31.18 -37.19
CA SER A 40 46.47 30.95 -38.45
C SER A 40 46.94 29.70 -39.20
N SER A 41 46.04 29.20 -40.05
CA SER A 41 46.13 28.19 -41.11
C SER A 41 45.67 26.76 -40.78
N ASP A 42 44.85 26.26 -41.72
CA ASP A 42 44.52 24.86 -42.00
C ASP A 42 43.29 24.28 -41.26
N ILE A 43 42.12 24.66 -41.79
CA ILE A 43 40.84 23.98 -41.58
C ILE A 43 40.91 22.67 -42.39
N GLU A 44 41.37 21.59 -41.76
CA GLU A 44 41.19 20.24 -42.28
C GLU A 44 40.82 19.31 -41.12
N ASN A 45 39.51 19.11 -40.97
CA ASN A 45 38.80 17.87 -40.60
C ASN A 45 37.44 18.27 -40.01
N ASP A 46 36.51 18.59 -40.91
CA ASP A 46 35.09 18.66 -40.60
C ASP A 46 34.58 17.24 -40.38
N ASP A 47 34.89 16.66 -39.21
CA ASP A 47 34.24 15.42 -38.78
C ASP A 47 32.75 15.74 -38.59
N PRO A 48 31.85 15.22 -39.44
CA PRO A 48 30.46 15.66 -39.48
C PRO A 48 29.73 15.41 -38.16
N GLU A 49 30.17 14.44 -37.35
CA GLU A 49 29.63 14.19 -36.01
C GLU A 49 30.04 15.29 -35.01
N VAL A 50 31.28 15.76 -35.06
CA VAL A 50 31.77 16.86 -34.19
C VAL A 50 31.09 18.17 -34.56
N LEU A 51 30.89 18.42 -35.86
CA LEU A 51 30.12 19.57 -36.32
C LEU A 51 28.65 19.49 -35.90
N LEU A 52 28.04 18.30 -35.96
CA LEU A 52 26.67 18.09 -35.48
C LEU A 52 26.57 18.37 -33.97
N ASP A 53 27.51 17.87 -33.17
CA ASP A 53 27.52 18.07 -31.72
C ASP A 53 27.73 19.54 -31.33
N VAL A 54 28.62 20.24 -32.04
CA VAL A 54 28.80 21.69 -31.85
C VAL A 54 27.53 22.44 -32.25
N PHE A 55 26.89 22.05 -33.35
CA PHE A 55 25.67 22.69 -33.83
C PHE A 55 24.48 22.45 -32.89
N VAL A 56 24.31 21.22 -32.40
CA VAL A 56 23.32 20.85 -31.39
C VAL A 56 23.61 21.55 -30.07
N GLY A 57 24.88 21.69 -29.68
CA GLY A 57 25.30 22.45 -28.51
C GLY A 57 24.93 23.94 -28.60
N ILE A 58 25.14 24.56 -29.77
CA ILE A 58 24.76 25.95 -30.05
C ILE A 58 23.23 26.12 -30.04
N LEU A 59 22.49 25.16 -30.62
CA LEU A 59 21.03 25.14 -30.60
C LEU A 59 20.43 24.72 -29.25
N ASN A 60 21.23 24.28 -28.28
CA ASN A 60 20.76 24.06 -26.91
C ASN A 60 21.03 25.28 -26.01
N ASP A 61 21.75 26.30 -26.49
CA ASP A 61 21.87 27.58 -25.79
C ASP A 61 20.55 28.35 -25.87
N GLN A 62 19.93 28.58 -24.71
CA GLN A 62 18.64 29.24 -24.60
C GLN A 62 18.62 30.62 -25.27
N LYS A 63 19.68 31.43 -25.13
CA LYS A 63 19.72 32.78 -25.70
C LYS A 63 19.84 32.75 -27.22
N ILE A 64 20.56 31.76 -27.75
CA ILE A 64 20.71 31.58 -29.19
C ILE A 64 19.39 31.06 -29.76
N MET A 65 18.77 30.09 -29.11
CA MET A 65 17.45 29.59 -29.51
C MET A 65 16.37 30.66 -29.46
N ASP A 66 16.33 31.50 -28.42
CA ASP A 66 15.34 32.55 -28.33
C ASP A 66 15.47 33.56 -29.49
N LYS A 67 16.71 33.93 -29.87
CA LYS A 67 16.97 34.80 -31.03
C LYS A 67 16.65 34.12 -32.36
N PHE A 68 17.00 32.84 -32.48
CA PHE A 68 16.73 32.05 -33.66
C PHE A 68 15.22 31.89 -33.88
N VAL A 69 14.47 31.54 -32.83
CA VAL A 69 13.01 31.44 -32.85
C VAL A 69 12.36 32.78 -33.17
N ALA A 70 12.85 33.90 -32.60
CA ALA A 70 12.38 35.23 -32.94
C ALA A 70 12.57 35.53 -34.44
N SER A 71 13.76 35.25 -34.97
CA SER A 71 14.06 35.44 -36.39
C SER A 71 13.25 34.53 -37.31
N LEU A 72 12.89 33.31 -36.88
CA LEU A 72 12.02 32.41 -37.64
C LEU A 72 10.55 32.87 -37.60
N CYS A 73 10.11 33.45 -36.49
CA CYS A 73 8.75 33.96 -36.31
C CYS A 73 8.48 35.24 -37.10
N ASP A 74 9.52 36.01 -37.44
CA ASP A 74 9.44 37.20 -38.29
C ASP A 74 9.21 36.88 -39.78
N ILE A 75 9.28 35.61 -40.17
CA ILE A 75 9.01 35.16 -41.55
C ILE A 75 7.50 34.85 -41.69
N PRO A 76 6.72 35.71 -42.38
CA PRO A 76 5.25 35.71 -42.33
C PRO A 76 4.58 34.43 -42.84
N HIS A 77 5.28 33.62 -43.65
CA HIS A 77 4.77 32.36 -44.20
C HIS A 77 5.31 31.10 -43.49
N LEU A 78 6.42 31.22 -42.77
CA LEU A 78 7.00 30.09 -42.05
C LEU A 78 6.22 29.83 -40.77
N LYS A 79 5.89 30.90 -40.04
CA LYS A 79 5.04 30.82 -38.84
C LYS A 79 3.71 30.12 -39.12
N SER A 80 3.04 30.47 -40.22
CA SER A 80 1.75 29.87 -40.57
C SER A 80 1.88 28.38 -40.92
N LYS A 81 2.86 28.01 -41.76
CA LYS A 81 3.11 26.61 -42.13
C LYS A 81 3.53 25.75 -40.93
N LEU A 82 4.33 26.33 -40.03
CA LEU A 82 4.79 25.64 -38.82
C LEU A 82 3.61 25.38 -37.87
N VAL A 83 2.71 26.35 -37.71
CA VAL A 83 1.47 26.18 -36.97
C VAL A 83 0.55 25.13 -37.62
N GLU A 84 0.40 25.17 -38.94
CA GLU A 84 -0.46 24.25 -39.70
C GLU A 84 -0.03 22.78 -39.58
N HIS A 85 1.28 22.51 -39.50
CA HIS A 85 1.79 21.13 -39.43
C HIS A 85 2.13 20.66 -38.01
N LEU A 86 2.67 21.53 -37.15
CA LEU A 86 3.10 21.12 -35.82
C LEU A 86 1.94 21.05 -34.82
N LEU A 87 0.91 21.89 -34.94
CA LEU A 87 -0.23 21.82 -34.01
C LEU A 87 -1.01 20.52 -34.15
N PRO A 88 -1.38 20.03 -35.34
CA PRO A 88 -2.09 18.76 -35.45
C PRO A 88 -1.23 17.57 -35.00
N SER A 89 0.09 17.64 -35.23
CA SER A 89 1.02 16.59 -34.78
C SER A 89 1.11 16.55 -33.25
N LEU A 90 1.21 17.71 -32.60
CA LEU A 90 1.22 17.79 -31.14
C LEU A 90 -0.14 17.39 -30.55
N ASP A 91 -1.24 17.82 -31.15
CA ASP A 91 -2.60 17.46 -30.74
C ASP A 91 -2.83 15.95 -30.83
N ALA A 92 -2.36 15.31 -31.91
CA ALA A 92 -2.40 13.86 -32.07
C ALA A 92 -1.62 13.15 -30.96
N GLN A 93 -0.38 13.56 -30.68
CA GLN A 93 0.43 12.96 -29.61
C GLN A 93 -0.20 13.15 -28.22
N VAL A 94 -0.73 14.35 -27.94
CA VAL A 94 -1.42 14.66 -26.69
C VAL A 94 -2.70 13.82 -26.56
N SER A 95 -3.46 13.67 -27.64
CA SER A 95 -4.66 12.84 -27.69
C SER A 95 -4.32 11.35 -27.46
N ASP A 96 -3.28 10.84 -28.12
CA ASP A 96 -2.82 9.45 -28.00
C ASP A 96 -2.41 9.09 -26.57
N ILE A 97 -1.93 10.05 -25.78
CA ILE A 97 -1.57 9.84 -24.38
C ILE A 97 -2.76 10.09 -23.44
N LEU A 98 -3.49 11.19 -23.64
CA LEU A 98 -4.56 11.59 -22.72
C LEU A 98 -5.78 10.66 -22.82
N THR A 99 -6.11 10.16 -24.00
CA THR A 99 -7.28 9.28 -24.19
C THR A 99 -7.15 7.95 -23.44
N PRO A 100 -6.06 7.15 -23.54
CA PRO A 100 -5.93 5.93 -22.76
C PRO A 100 -5.76 6.22 -21.26
N LEU A 101 -5.09 7.32 -20.89
CA LEU A 101 -4.91 7.67 -19.49
C LEU A 101 -6.26 7.99 -18.83
N ARG A 102 -7.10 8.80 -19.49
CA ARG A 102 -8.47 9.08 -19.04
C ARG A 102 -9.29 7.80 -18.91
N LYS A 103 -9.23 6.92 -19.91
CA LYS A 103 -9.92 5.62 -19.90
C LYS A 103 -9.44 4.73 -18.75
N ASN A 104 -8.14 4.71 -18.47
CA ASN A 104 -7.59 3.93 -17.36
C ASN A 104 -8.04 4.48 -16.01
N VAL A 105 -8.11 5.81 -15.85
CA VAL A 105 -8.66 6.45 -14.63
C VAL A 105 -10.12 6.07 -14.43
N GLU A 106 -10.92 6.10 -15.49
CA GLU A 106 -12.33 5.69 -15.44
C GLU A 106 -12.47 4.20 -15.04
N ILE A 107 -11.72 3.31 -15.70
CA ILE A 107 -11.73 1.87 -15.39
C ILE A 107 -11.26 1.62 -13.95
N MET A 108 -10.24 2.34 -13.47
CA MET A 108 -9.76 2.19 -12.09
C MET A 108 -10.80 2.69 -11.08
N SER A 109 -11.44 3.81 -11.36
CA SER A 109 -12.54 4.34 -10.54
C SER A 109 -13.71 3.33 -10.46
N ASP A 110 -14.10 2.74 -11.58
CA ASP A 110 -15.15 1.71 -11.64
C ASP A 110 -14.77 0.44 -10.88
N LYS A 111 -13.50 0.02 -10.96
CA LYS A 111 -13.02 -1.14 -10.20
C LYS A 111 -13.00 -0.85 -8.71
N LEU A 112 -12.63 0.37 -8.32
CA LEU A 112 -12.60 0.79 -6.92
C LEU A 112 -14.01 0.76 -6.33
N THR A 113 -14.97 1.41 -6.99
CA THR A 113 -16.38 1.42 -6.52
C THR A 113 -16.97 0.01 -6.43
N LYS A 114 -16.72 -0.85 -7.42
CA LYS A 114 -17.15 -2.26 -7.37
C LYS A 114 -16.49 -3.05 -6.24
N SER A 115 -15.21 -2.80 -5.99
CA SER A 115 -14.49 -3.46 -4.90
C SER A 115 -14.99 -2.98 -3.54
N GLU A 116 -15.24 -1.69 -3.37
CA GLU A 116 -15.78 -1.11 -2.14
C GLU A 116 -17.17 -1.67 -1.83
N ALA A 117 -18.07 -1.70 -2.83
CA ALA A 117 -19.40 -2.30 -2.68
C ALA A 117 -19.33 -3.78 -2.29
N LYS A 118 -18.38 -4.53 -2.87
CA LYS A 118 -18.17 -5.94 -2.52
C LYS A 118 -17.61 -6.11 -1.11
N CYS A 119 -16.70 -5.24 -0.67
CA CYS A 119 -16.19 -5.25 0.70
C CYS A 119 -17.33 -5.01 1.68
N GLU A 120 -18.17 -4.00 1.44
CA GLU A 120 -19.35 -3.74 2.26
C GLU A 120 -20.28 -4.96 2.30
N GLU A 121 -20.65 -5.52 1.16
CA GLU A 121 -21.49 -6.73 1.10
C GLU A 121 -20.91 -7.90 1.92
N LEU A 122 -19.60 -8.12 1.84
CA LEU A 122 -18.92 -9.18 2.58
C LEU A 122 -18.86 -8.90 4.08
N GLU A 123 -18.64 -7.65 4.49
CA GLU A 123 -18.68 -7.23 5.89
C GLU A 123 -20.06 -7.49 6.50
N TRP A 124 -21.12 -7.11 5.79
CA TRP A 124 -22.50 -7.36 6.20
C TRP A 124 -22.81 -8.86 6.32
N LYS A 125 -22.40 -9.67 5.33
CA LYS A 125 -22.57 -11.13 5.40
C LYS A 125 -21.78 -11.76 6.54
N ASN A 126 -20.57 -11.28 6.80
CA ASN A 126 -19.77 -11.77 7.91
C ASN A 126 -20.41 -11.42 9.26
N ASP A 127 -20.89 -10.19 9.42
CA ASP A 127 -21.61 -9.79 10.63
C ASP A 127 -22.88 -10.61 10.84
N ASP A 128 -23.69 -10.85 9.80
CA ASP A 128 -24.87 -11.71 9.92
C ASP A 128 -24.52 -13.15 10.32
N LEU A 129 -23.46 -13.73 9.73
CA LEU A 129 -22.96 -15.06 10.12
C LEU A 129 -22.42 -15.08 11.56
N GLU A 130 -21.70 -14.04 11.98
CA GLU A 130 -21.24 -13.92 13.37
C GLU A 130 -22.42 -13.77 14.33
N GLN A 131 -23.41 -12.95 14.02
CA GLN A 131 -24.63 -12.83 14.80
C GLN A 131 -25.37 -14.16 14.87
N TYR A 132 -25.52 -14.86 13.74
CA TYR A 132 -26.18 -16.16 13.66
C TYR A 132 -25.49 -17.20 14.55
N THR A 133 -24.16 -17.26 14.51
CA THR A 133 -23.39 -18.19 15.36
C THR A 133 -23.43 -17.81 16.84
N ARG A 134 -23.40 -16.50 17.17
CA ARG A 134 -23.52 -15.99 18.55
C ARG A 134 -24.90 -16.24 19.16
N ARG A 135 -25.97 -16.38 18.35
CA ARG A 135 -27.32 -16.67 18.86
C ARG A 135 -27.39 -17.93 19.72
N GLN A 136 -26.49 -18.89 19.53
CA GLN A 136 -26.45 -20.14 20.30
C GLN A 136 -25.42 -20.10 21.44
N SER A 137 -24.82 -18.95 21.73
CA SER A 137 -23.77 -18.83 22.73
C SER A 137 -24.06 -17.74 23.74
N ILE A 138 -23.65 -17.97 24.99
CA ILE A 138 -23.71 -16.98 26.07
C ILE A 138 -22.37 -16.94 26.80
N ARG A 139 -22.15 -15.83 27.52
CA ARG A 139 -21.02 -15.68 28.44
C ARG A 139 -21.53 -15.66 29.88
N ILE A 140 -20.95 -16.52 30.71
CA ILE A 140 -21.26 -16.60 32.14
C ILE A 140 -20.04 -16.10 32.91
N ALA A 141 -20.25 -15.06 33.72
CA ALA A 141 -19.24 -14.47 34.57
C ALA A 141 -19.50 -14.83 36.04
N GLY A 142 -18.45 -14.84 36.86
CA GLY A 142 -18.57 -15.01 38.31
C GLY A 142 -18.53 -16.45 38.81
N ILE A 143 -18.42 -17.45 37.93
CA ILE A 143 -18.14 -18.83 38.32
C ILE A 143 -16.67 -18.95 38.74
N PRO A 144 -16.34 -19.34 39.98
CA PRO A 144 -14.95 -19.52 40.42
C PRO A 144 -14.19 -20.53 39.55
N GLU A 145 -12.90 -20.29 39.31
CA GLU A 145 -12.04 -21.22 38.55
C GLU A 145 -11.47 -22.31 39.48
N LYS A 146 -11.49 -23.56 39.01
CA LYS A 146 -10.83 -24.68 39.70
C LYS A 146 -9.78 -25.32 38.80
N PHE A 147 -8.77 -25.92 39.42
CA PHE A 147 -7.76 -26.68 38.69
C PHE A 147 -8.39 -27.95 38.11
N PHE A 148 -8.11 -28.23 36.83
CA PHE A 148 -8.73 -29.33 36.08
C PHE A 148 -10.27 -29.34 36.12
N GLU A 149 -10.90 -28.16 36.05
CA GLU A 149 -12.35 -28.07 36.00
C GLU A 149 -12.93 -28.60 34.67
N SER A 150 -14.11 -29.20 34.76
CA SER A 150 -15.01 -29.37 33.63
C SER A 150 -15.91 -28.16 33.55
N THR A 151 -15.75 -27.34 32.50
CA THR A 151 -16.60 -26.15 32.33
C THR A 151 -18.06 -26.52 32.05
N ASP A 152 -18.33 -27.70 31.47
CA ASP A 152 -19.70 -28.19 31.26
C ASP A 152 -20.38 -28.46 32.61
N ASP A 153 -19.67 -29.11 33.56
CA ASP A 153 -20.21 -29.42 34.88
C ASP A 153 -20.47 -28.14 35.69
N GLU A 154 -19.57 -27.16 35.65
CA GLU A 154 -19.77 -25.87 36.33
C GLU A 154 -20.96 -25.10 35.73
N VAL A 155 -21.15 -25.17 34.41
CA VAL A 155 -22.30 -24.55 33.73
C VAL A 155 -23.59 -25.25 34.10
N LEU A 156 -23.65 -26.59 34.08
CA LEU A 156 -24.83 -27.36 34.47
C LEU A 156 -25.19 -27.09 35.92
N LYS A 157 -24.19 -27.08 36.81
CA LYS A 157 -24.38 -26.75 38.22
C LYS A 157 -24.94 -25.34 38.40
N PHE A 158 -24.35 -24.35 37.76
CA PHE A 158 -24.86 -22.98 37.82
C PHE A 158 -26.29 -22.88 37.28
N SER A 159 -26.55 -23.51 36.14
CA SER A 159 -27.86 -23.50 35.47
C SER A 159 -28.95 -24.13 36.35
N ASN A 160 -28.69 -25.30 36.92
CA ASN A 160 -29.69 -26.07 37.63
C ASN A 160 -29.81 -25.69 39.11
N ASP A 161 -28.70 -25.39 39.78
CA ASP A 161 -28.71 -25.08 41.22
C ASP A 161 -29.06 -23.62 41.49
N VAL A 162 -28.68 -22.70 40.59
CA VAL A 162 -28.87 -21.24 40.79
C VAL A 162 -30.05 -20.71 39.99
N LEU A 163 -30.19 -21.12 38.73
CA LEU A 163 -31.22 -20.61 37.82
C LEU A 163 -32.44 -21.54 37.67
N TYR A 164 -32.36 -22.77 38.20
CA TYR A 164 -33.42 -23.78 38.14
C TYR A 164 -33.91 -24.09 36.71
N SER A 165 -33.02 -24.04 35.72
CA SER A 165 -33.37 -24.06 34.30
C SER A 165 -33.49 -25.45 33.64
N GLN A 166 -33.28 -26.54 34.39
CA GLN A 166 -33.36 -27.92 33.91
C GLN A 166 -32.60 -28.12 32.58
N LEU A 167 -31.33 -27.70 32.59
CA LEU A 167 -30.40 -27.89 31.49
C LEU A 167 -29.79 -29.28 31.56
N GLU A 168 -29.87 -30.02 30.46
CA GLU A 168 -29.30 -31.37 30.34
C GLU A 168 -27.88 -31.32 29.73
N PRO A 169 -26.99 -32.27 30.05
CA PRO A 169 -25.62 -32.29 29.52
C PRO A 169 -25.56 -32.30 27.98
N GLY A 170 -26.46 -33.04 27.32
CA GLY A 170 -26.53 -33.14 25.86
C GLY A 170 -27.01 -31.86 25.16
N GLU A 171 -27.40 -30.83 25.90
CA GLU A 171 -27.79 -29.53 25.35
C GLU A 171 -26.61 -28.56 25.21
N ILE A 172 -25.47 -28.86 25.84
CA ILE A 172 -24.21 -28.14 25.68
C ILE A 172 -23.43 -28.78 24.51
N ASP A 173 -23.06 -27.96 23.54
CA ASP A 173 -22.21 -28.38 22.41
C ASP A 173 -20.73 -28.28 22.81
N ARG A 174 -20.34 -27.14 23.41
CA ARG A 174 -18.99 -26.91 23.93
C ARG A 174 -18.99 -25.77 24.93
N SER A 175 -18.14 -25.86 25.95
CA SER A 175 -17.84 -24.74 26.83
C SER A 175 -16.34 -24.60 27.10
N HIS A 176 -15.89 -23.38 27.38
CA HIS A 176 -14.50 -23.10 27.78
C HIS A 176 -14.37 -21.72 28.43
N ARG A 177 -13.29 -21.54 29.21
CA ARG A 177 -12.89 -20.22 29.74
C ARG A 177 -12.34 -19.33 28.64
N VAL A 178 -12.69 -18.05 28.67
CA VAL A 178 -12.24 -17.04 27.69
C VAL A 178 -10.95 -16.39 28.14
N GLY A 179 -9.99 -16.31 27.21
CA GLY A 179 -8.74 -15.61 27.40
C GLY A 179 -7.64 -16.47 28.04
N PRO A 180 -6.40 -15.94 28.07
CA PRO A 180 -5.23 -16.69 28.52
C PRO A 180 -5.37 -17.08 30.00
N PRO A 181 -4.77 -18.21 30.42
CA PRO A 181 -4.67 -18.57 31.83
C PRO A 181 -4.06 -17.42 32.63
N ARG A 182 -4.66 -17.10 33.77
CA ARG A 182 -4.15 -16.06 34.67
C ARG A 182 -3.24 -16.70 35.70
N SER A 183 -2.26 -15.94 36.19
CA SER A 183 -1.45 -16.35 37.35
C SER A 183 -2.36 -16.65 38.55
N ASN A 184 -1.94 -17.58 39.41
CA ASN A 184 -2.68 -18.08 40.60
C ASN A 184 -2.95 -17.03 41.69
N ASP A 185 -3.00 -15.75 41.34
CA ASP A 185 -3.29 -14.68 42.26
C ASP A 185 -4.79 -14.65 42.56
N SER A 186 -5.14 -15.02 43.79
CA SER A 186 -6.51 -15.13 44.31
C SER A 186 -7.34 -13.85 44.21
N ASN A 187 -6.70 -12.70 43.93
CA ASN A 187 -7.35 -11.41 43.83
C ASN A 187 -7.84 -11.06 42.40
N GLN A 188 -7.65 -11.96 41.43
CA GLN A 188 -8.09 -11.78 40.05
C GLN A 188 -9.55 -12.25 39.87
N LYS A 189 -10.36 -11.47 39.14
CA LYS A 189 -11.71 -11.88 38.74
C LYS A 189 -11.64 -13.20 37.92
N PRO A 190 -12.49 -14.21 38.19
CA PRO A 190 -12.55 -15.42 37.38
C PRO A 190 -12.80 -15.10 35.89
N ARG A 191 -12.15 -15.86 34.99
CA ARG A 191 -12.40 -15.81 33.54
C ARG A 191 -13.83 -16.24 33.25
N GLU A 192 -14.45 -15.57 32.28
CA GLU A 192 -15.81 -15.92 31.85
C GLU A 192 -15.79 -17.26 31.13
N ILE A 193 -16.89 -18.01 31.24
CA ILE A 193 -17.11 -19.21 30.42
C ILE A 193 -17.95 -18.79 29.20
N ILE A 194 -17.47 -19.08 27.99
CA ILE A 194 -18.32 -19.11 26.81
C ILE A 194 -18.89 -20.50 26.68
N VAL A 195 -20.22 -20.59 26.60
CA VAL A 195 -20.95 -21.81 26.35
C VAL A 195 -21.64 -21.68 25.00
N ARG A 196 -21.54 -22.72 24.17
CA ARG A 196 -22.35 -22.90 22.98
C ARG A 196 -23.31 -24.06 23.22
N PHE A 197 -24.57 -23.84 22.88
CA PHE A 197 -25.62 -24.85 22.99
C PHE A 197 -25.88 -25.51 21.63
N VAL A 198 -26.37 -26.75 21.68
CA VAL A 198 -26.77 -27.50 20.49
C VAL A 198 -27.92 -26.81 19.74
N SER A 199 -28.81 -26.14 20.48
CA SER A 199 -29.97 -25.45 19.91
C SER A 199 -30.23 -24.09 20.56
N TYR A 200 -30.93 -23.21 19.83
CA TYR A 200 -31.39 -21.94 20.38
C TYR A 200 -32.36 -22.14 21.55
N LYS A 201 -33.19 -23.20 21.51
CA LYS A 201 -34.13 -23.52 22.59
C LYS A 201 -33.41 -23.87 23.89
N SER A 202 -32.33 -24.64 23.79
CA SER A 202 -31.47 -24.98 24.93
C SER A 202 -30.83 -23.74 25.54
N ARG A 203 -30.36 -22.80 24.71
CA ARG A 203 -29.87 -21.50 25.18
C ARG A 203 -30.95 -20.70 25.91
N GLN A 204 -32.20 -20.71 25.43
CA GLN A 204 -33.30 -19.94 26.04
C GLN A 204 -33.71 -20.41 27.44
N LYS A 205 -33.25 -21.58 27.88
CA LYS A 205 -33.42 -22.01 29.27
C LYS A 205 -32.60 -21.15 30.25
N LEU A 206 -31.57 -20.46 29.76
CA LEU A 206 -30.66 -19.59 30.50
C LEU A 206 -30.86 -18.12 30.16
#